data_AF-A0A2Z5UQL5-F1
#
_entry.id   AF-A0A2Z5UQL5-F1
#
_cell.length_a   1.000
_cell.length_b   1.000
_cell.length_c   1.000
_cell.angle_alpha   90.00
_cell.angle_beta   90.00
_cell.angle_gamma   90.00
#
_symmetry.space_group_name_H-M   'P 1'
#
loop_
_entity.id
_entity.type
_entity.pdbx_description
1 polymer ?
#
loop_
_entity_poly.entity_id
_entity_poly.type
_entity_poly.pdbx_seq_one_letter_code
_entity_poly.pdbx_strand_id
1 'polypeptide(L)'
;MPSSTPDPLLVQLGSHRWLVPLLADLAAHKGARFVELVHRLGLARDSLTRTLDAAAAIGWVRRNPGHGHPLRPEYILTETGAAAAARAATIAAAQRAIGLAPGATTRWGLPIVAGIGAGHNRFNALSRLLAPATPRALSQGLSALGTHGLVRREVLDMRPPTSRYALTRSGRTLAEACL
;
A
#
# COMPACT_ATOMS: atom_id res chain seq x y z
N MET A 1 4.34 -1.80 24.75
CA MET A 1 3.49 -2.83 24.14
C MET A 1 3.23 -2.43 22.69
N PRO A 2 3.19 -3.35 21.73
CA PRO A 2 2.91 -2.99 20.34
C PRO A 2 1.48 -2.43 20.23
N SER A 3 1.26 -1.44 19.36
CA SER A 3 -0.07 -0.84 19.13
C SER A 3 -1.09 -1.93 18.82
N SER A 4 -2.29 -1.83 19.39
CA SER A 4 -3.38 -2.79 19.20
C SER A 4 -4.28 -2.46 18.00
N THR A 5 -4.10 -1.31 17.36
CA THR A 5 -4.95 -0.82 16.27
C THR A 5 -4.13 -0.68 14.99
N PRO A 6 -4.64 -1.15 13.83
CA PRO A 6 -3.94 -0.97 12.56
C PRO A 6 -4.02 0.50 12.13
N ASP A 7 -2.99 1.00 11.45
CA ASP A 7 -3.04 2.32 10.83
C ASP A 7 -4.18 2.36 9.77
N PRO A 8 -5.24 3.14 10.00
CA PRO A 8 -6.39 3.18 9.09
C PRO A 8 -6.01 3.70 7.70
N LEU A 9 -5.07 4.63 7.61
CA LEU A 9 -4.60 5.16 6.33
C LEU A 9 -3.91 4.05 5.52
N LEU A 10 -3.09 3.24 6.18
CA LEU A 10 -2.39 2.13 5.52
C LEU A 10 -3.35 1.03 5.03
N VAL A 11 -4.39 0.75 5.81
CA VAL A 11 -5.47 -0.17 5.40
C VAL A 11 -6.23 0.39 4.19
N GLN A 12 -6.52 1.69 4.17
CA GLN A 12 -7.16 2.37 3.04
C GLN A 12 -6.26 2.38 1.79
N LEU A 13 -4.97 2.70 1.93
CA LEU A 13 -3.99 2.65 0.83
C LEU A 13 -3.87 1.24 0.24
N GLY A 14 -3.97 0.21 1.07
CA GLY A 14 -3.98 -1.19 0.64
C GLY A 14 -5.30 -1.64 -0.02
N SER A 15 -6.41 -0.91 0.15
CA SER A 15 -7.73 -1.35 -0.34
C SER A 15 -7.79 -1.53 -1.86
N HIS A 16 -6.98 -0.78 -2.61
CA HIS A 16 -6.83 -0.90 -4.06
C HIS A 16 -5.36 -1.04 -4.45
N ARG A 17 -5.07 -2.07 -5.26
CA ARG A 17 -3.72 -2.47 -5.69
C ARG A 17 -2.86 -1.33 -6.21
N TRP A 18 -3.46 -0.38 -6.92
CA TRP A 18 -2.77 0.70 -7.62
C TRP A 18 -2.92 2.07 -6.95
N LEU A 19 -3.49 2.14 -5.75
CA LEU A 19 -3.76 3.41 -5.09
C LEU A 19 -2.47 4.11 -4.65
N VAL A 20 -1.52 3.37 -4.07
CA VAL A 20 -0.20 3.90 -3.70
C VAL A 20 0.53 4.52 -4.90
N PRO A 21 0.78 3.79 -6.01
CA PRO A 21 1.47 4.39 -7.15
C PRO A 21 0.68 5.52 -7.82
N LEU A 22 -0.65 5.46 -7.85
CA LEU A 22 -1.48 6.56 -8.37
C LEU A 22 -1.27 7.85 -7.56
N LEU A 23 -1.41 7.79 -6.23
CA LEU A 23 -1.31 8.98 -5.38
C LEU A 23 0.12 9.52 -5.36
N ALA A 24 1.13 8.65 -5.36
CA ALA A 24 2.53 9.04 -5.46
C ALA A 24 2.83 9.80 -6.77
N ASP A 25 2.27 9.34 -7.90
CA ASP A 25 2.43 10.01 -9.19
C ASP A 25 1.75 11.39 -9.21
N LEU A 26 0.51 11.47 -8.71
CA LEU A 26 -0.21 12.74 -8.63
C LEU A 26 0.49 13.76 -7.70
N ALA A 27 1.08 13.30 -6.60
CA ALA A 27 1.88 14.14 -5.70
C ALA A 27 3.12 14.69 -6.39
N ALA A 28 3.84 13.85 -7.13
CA ALA A 28 5.07 14.25 -7.82
C ALA A 28 4.83 15.27 -8.94
N HIS A 29 3.69 15.19 -9.63
CA HIS A 29 3.40 16.00 -10.82
C HIS A 29 2.35 17.10 -10.59
N LYS A 30 1.82 17.25 -9.37
CA LYS A 30 0.72 18.16 -9.02
C LYS A 30 -0.54 17.93 -9.88
N GLY A 31 -0.84 16.66 -10.11
CA GLY A 31 -1.93 16.20 -10.98
C GLY A 31 -1.46 15.57 -12.28
N ALA A 32 -2.39 15.00 -13.04
CA ALA A 32 -2.08 14.34 -14.32
C ALA A 32 -3.31 14.23 -15.23
N ARG A 33 -3.08 14.04 -16.53
CA ARG A 33 -4.12 13.58 -17.47
C ARG A 33 -4.27 12.06 -17.42
N PHE A 34 -5.44 11.54 -17.80
CA PHE A 34 -5.68 10.09 -17.81
C PHE A 34 -4.61 9.30 -18.60
N VAL A 35 -4.29 9.75 -19.81
CA VAL A 35 -3.32 9.06 -20.69
C VAL A 35 -1.90 9.10 -20.11
N GLU A 36 -1.51 10.17 -19.44
CA GLU A 36 -0.22 10.26 -18.77
C GLU A 36 -0.09 9.22 -17.66
N LEU A 37 -1.14 9.04 -16.86
CA LEU A 37 -1.19 8.02 -15.81
C LEU A 37 -1.10 6.61 -16.38
N VAL A 38 -1.82 6.32 -17.49
CA VAL A 38 -1.72 5.03 -18.19
C VAL A 38 -0.27 4.72 -18.58
N HIS A 39 0.41 5.70 -19.18
CA HIS A 39 1.77 5.52 -19.69
C HIS A 39 2.80 5.41 -18.55
N ARG A 40 2.77 6.32 -17.57
CA ARG A 40 3.76 6.34 -16.48
C ARG A 40 3.61 5.17 -15.51
N LEU A 41 2.38 4.74 -15.24
CA LEU A 41 2.10 3.64 -14.31
C LEU A 41 2.09 2.26 -14.98
N GLY A 42 2.13 2.20 -16.32
CA GLY A 42 2.01 0.95 -17.07
C GLY A 42 0.68 0.24 -16.84
N LEU A 43 -0.40 1.00 -16.64
CA LEU A 43 -1.70 0.51 -16.22
C LEU A 43 -2.65 0.31 -17.39
N ALA A 44 -3.39 -0.80 -17.39
CA ALA A 44 -4.58 -0.93 -18.26
C ALA A 44 -5.62 0.15 -17.89
N ARG A 45 -6.30 0.70 -18.91
CA ARG A 45 -7.27 1.79 -18.74
C ARG A 45 -8.33 1.48 -17.68
N ASP A 46 -8.93 0.30 -17.72
CA ASP A 46 -9.97 -0.11 -16.75
C ASP A 46 -9.44 -0.22 -15.31
N SER A 47 -8.17 -0.59 -15.15
CA SER A 47 -7.53 -0.60 -13.83
C SER A 47 -7.28 0.81 -13.31
N LEU A 48 -6.89 1.73 -14.19
CA LEU A 48 -6.73 3.14 -13.83
C LEU A 48 -8.08 3.77 -13.47
N THR A 49 -9.13 3.56 -14.29
CA THR A 49 -10.50 4.05 -14.02
C THR A 49 -10.97 3.59 -12.63
N ARG A 50 -10.93 2.28 -12.35
CA ARG A 50 -11.33 1.75 -11.04
C ARG A 50 -10.53 2.33 -9.87
N THR A 51 -9.26 2.63 -10.07
CA THR A 51 -8.39 3.18 -9.01
C THR A 51 -8.69 4.67 -8.78
N LEU A 52 -8.93 5.44 -9.86
CA LEU A 52 -9.35 6.83 -9.77
C LEU A 52 -10.74 6.96 -9.13
N ASP A 53 -11.69 6.11 -9.52
CA ASP A 53 -13.03 6.08 -8.93
C ASP A 53 -12.98 5.77 -7.44
N ALA A 54 -12.17 4.80 -7.03
CA ALA A 54 -11.95 4.49 -5.62
C ALA A 54 -11.34 5.67 -4.85
N ALA A 55 -10.31 6.31 -5.41
CA ALA A 55 -9.68 7.48 -4.81
C ALA A 55 -10.63 8.69 -4.72
N ALA A 56 -11.53 8.85 -5.71
CA ALA A 56 -12.55 9.88 -5.72
C ALA A 56 -13.67 9.61 -4.72
N ALA A 57 -14.10 8.35 -4.59
CA ALA A 57 -15.15 7.94 -3.65
C ALA A 57 -14.77 8.22 -2.18
N ILE A 58 -13.49 8.07 -1.83
CA ILE A 58 -12.95 8.43 -0.50
C ILE A 58 -12.47 9.89 -0.41
N GLY A 59 -12.69 10.67 -1.48
CA GLY A 59 -12.42 12.10 -1.52
C GLY A 59 -10.94 12.49 -1.62
N TRP A 60 -10.03 11.60 -2.00
CA TRP A 60 -8.59 11.90 -2.13
C TRP A 60 -8.20 12.49 -3.48
N VAL A 61 -8.95 12.16 -4.53
CA VAL A 61 -8.72 12.64 -5.90
C VAL A 61 -10.01 13.26 -6.42
N ARG A 62 -9.90 14.32 -7.21
CA ARG A 62 -11.05 14.87 -7.97
C ARG A 62 -10.66 15.16 -9.40
N ARG A 63 -11.66 15.17 -10.28
CA ARG A 63 -11.52 15.83 -11.58
C ARG A 63 -11.27 17.32 -11.37
N ASN A 64 -10.38 17.88 -12.18
CA ASN A 64 -9.99 19.27 -12.08
C ASN A 64 -11.09 20.17 -12.69
N PRO A 65 -11.74 21.06 -11.90
CA PRO A 65 -13.01 21.70 -12.29
C PRO A 65 -12.88 22.86 -13.29
N GLY A 66 -11.68 23.39 -13.51
CA GLY A 66 -11.53 24.56 -14.37
C GLY A 66 -11.31 24.20 -15.84
N HIS A 67 -11.67 25.14 -16.70
CA HIS A 67 -11.77 24.98 -18.14
C HIS A 67 -10.55 25.58 -18.87
N GLY A 68 -10.37 25.22 -20.15
CA GLY A 68 -9.72 26.11 -21.12
C GLY A 68 -8.19 26.08 -21.27
N HIS A 69 -7.43 25.12 -20.71
CA HIS A 69 -6.00 24.97 -21.04
C HIS A 69 -5.62 23.53 -21.44
N PRO A 70 -5.04 23.30 -22.64
CA PRO A 70 -4.82 21.95 -23.18
C PRO A 70 -3.80 21.10 -22.40
N LEU A 71 -2.91 21.74 -21.64
CA LEU A 71 -1.89 21.07 -20.80
C LEU A 71 -2.31 20.92 -19.33
N ARG A 72 -3.56 21.24 -18.98
CA ARG A 72 -4.04 21.17 -17.58
C ARG A 72 -4.16 19.71 -17.12
N PRO A 73 -3.79 19.39 -15.86
CA PRO A 73 -4.07 18.07 -15.31
C PRO A 73 -5.57 17.83 -15.19
N GLU A 74 -6.04 16.66 -15.63
CA GLU A 74 -7.45 16.24 -15.56
C GLU A 74 -7.82 15.79 -14.15
N TYR A 75 -6.88 15.18 -13.43
CA TYR A 75 -7.05 14.68 -12.07
C TYR A 75 -6.05 15.37 -11.14
N ILE A 76 -6.55 15.80 -9.99
CA ILE A 76 -5.76 16.48 -8.95
C ILE A 76 -6.06 15.88 -7.58
N LEU A 77 -5.09 15.98 -6.69
CA LEU A 77 -5.30 15.68 -5.27
C LEU A 77 -6.23 16.72 -4.66
N THR A 78 -7.10 16.27 -3.76
CA THR A 78 -7.84 17.14 -2.85
C THR A 78 -6.96 17.53 -1.66
N GLU A 79 -7.45 18.45 -0.83
CA GLU A 79 -6.79 18.78 0.43
C GLU A 79 -6.71 17.56 1.37
N THR A 80 -7.79 16.79 1.47
CA THR A 80 -7.83 15.55 2.28
C THR A 80 -6.95 14.44 1.71
N GLY A 81 -6.78 14.40 0.38
CA GLY A 81 -5.90 13.45 -0.29
C GLY A 81 -4.41 13.77 -0.16
N ALA A 82 -4.04 15.00 0.20
CA ALA A 82 -2.64 15.43 0.27
C ALA A 82 -1.82 14.60 1.27
N ALA A 83 -2.35 14.37 2.47
CA ALA A 83 -1.67 13.56 3.50
C ALA A 83 -1.49 12.09 3.05
N ALA A 84 -2.53 11.51 2.47
CA ALA A 84 -2.48 10.15 1.92
C ALA A 84 -1.45 10.04 0.78
N ALA A 85 -1.38 11.06 -0.07
CA ALA A 85 -0.44 11.10 -1.18
C ALA A 85 1.02 11.28 -0.73
N ALA A 86 1.27 12.05 0.33
CA ALA A 86 2.58 12.14 0.95
C ALA A 86 3.04 10.77 1.47
N ARG A 87 2.17 10.07 2.22
CA ARG A 87 2.45 8.70 2.69
C ARG A 87 2.69 7.73 1.52
N ALA A 88 1.85 7.79 0.50
CA ALA A 88 1.98 6.97 -0.69
C ALA A 88 3.29 7.24 -1.45
N ALA A 89 3.75 8.49 -1.53
CA ALA A 89 5.02 8.85 -2.14
C ALA A 89 6.21 8.24 -1.40
N THR A 90 6.21 8.29 -0.06
CA THR A 90 7.23 7.63 0.77
C THR A 90 7.24 6.12 0.57
N ILE A 91 6.07 5.47 0.57
CA ILE A 91 5.94 4.03 0.32
C ILE A 91 6.45 3.68 -1.09
N ALA A 92 6.04 4.43 -2.12
CA ALA A 92 6.47 4.19 -3.49
C ALA A 92 7.98 4.38 -3.68
N ALA A 93 8.59 5.34 -2.97
CA ALA A 93 10.04 5.50 -2.95
C ALA A 93 10.76 4.30 -2.32
N ALA A 94 10.26 3.80 -1.18
CA ALA A 94 10.81 2.61 -0.56
C ALA A 94 10.64 1.36 -1.44
N GLN A 95 9.49 1.20 -2.11
CA GLN A 95 9.27 0.13 -3.08
C GLN A 95 10.29 0.16 -4.22
N ARG A 96 10.55 1.35 -4.79
CA ARG A 96 11.61 1.52 -5.81
C ARG A 96 12.99 1.17 -5.26
N ALA A 97 13.33 1.65 -4.07
CA ALA A 97 14.64 1.41 -3.45
C ALA A 97 14.92 -0.09 -3.20
N ILE A 98 13.89 -0.89 -2.96
CA ILE A 98 14.01 -2.34 -2.74
C ILE A 98 13.67 -3.18 -3.98
N GLY A 99 13.44 -2.55 -5.14
CA GLY A 99 13.10 -3.24 -6.38
C GLY A 99 11.71 -3.91 -6.39
N LEU A 100 10.79 -3.49 -5.52
CA LEU A 100 9.42 -3.99 -5.49
C LEU A 100 8.57 -3.26 -6.53
N ALA A 101 8.00 -4.02 -7.48
CA ALA A 101 7.14 -3.45 -8.52
C ALA A 101 5.89 -2.77 -7.92
N PRO A 102 5.43 -1.64 -8.52
CA PRO A 102 4.17 -1.02 -8.14
C PRO A 102 3.00 -2.02 -8.13
N GLY A 103 2.19 -1.97 -7.08
CA GLY A 103 1.05 -2.88 -6.92
C GLY A 103 1.42 -4.35 -6.73
N ALA A 104 2.68 -4.70 -6.42
CA ALA A 104 3.05 -6.09 -6.12
C ALA A 104 2.43 -6.62 -4.82
N THR A 105 2.14 -5.75 -3.85
CA THR A 105 1.57 -6.15 -2.57
C THR A 105 0.08 -6.46 -2.67
N THR A 106 -0.38 -7.45 -1.89
CA THR A 106 -1.81 -7.68 -1.67
C THR A 106 -2.42 -6.56 -0.83
N ARG A 107 -3.75 -6.55 -0.69
CA ARG A 107 -4.47 -5.58 0.15
C ARG A 107 -3.90 -5.43 1.56
N TRP A 108 -3.46 -6.55 2.14
CA TRP A 108 -2.93 -6.58 3.50
C TRP A 108 -1.40 -6.52 3.56
N GLY A 109 -0.70 -6.48 2.42
CA GLY A 109 0.75 -6.53 2.38
C GLY A 109 1.43 -5.41 3.18
N LEU A 110 1.05 -4.15 2.93
CA LEU A 110 1.61 -3.01 3.67
C LEU A 110 1.22 -3.05 5.16
N PRO A 111 -0.06 -3.26 5.55
CA PRO A 111 -0.43 -3.46 6.95
C PRO A 111 0.31 -4.60 7.66
N ILE A 112 0.57 -5.72 6.98
CA ILE A 112 1.33 -6.84 7.54
C ILE A 112 2.78 -6.43 7.79
N VAL A 113 3.43 -5.79 6.82
CA VAL A 113 4.82 -5.33 6.96
C VAL A 113 4.95 -4.34 8.12
N ALA A 114 4.05 -3.36 8.22
CA ALA A 114 4.00 -2.43 9.33
C ALA A 114 3.75 -3.13 10.68
N GLY A 115 2.81 -4.08 10.73
CA GLY A 115 2.51 -4.85 11.92
C GLY A 115 3.71 -5.65 12.44
N ILE A 116 4.43 -6.35 11.55
CA ILE A 116 5.65 -7.08 11.92
C ILE A 116 6.74 -6.09 12.38
N GLY A 117 6.88 -4.95 11.70
CA GLY A 117 7.82 -3.88 12.09
C GLY A 117 7.54 -3.32 13.48
N ALA A 118 6.26 -3.24 13.87
CA ALA A 118 5.81 -2.87 15.21
C ALA A 118 5.93 -4.00 16.24
N GLY A 119 6.45 -5.18 15.86
CA GLY A 119 6.71 -6.32 16.75
C GLY A 119 5.65 -7.42 16.74
N HIS A 120 4.58 -7.30 15.94
CA HIS A 120 3.59 -8.37 15.78
C HIS A 120 4.12 -9.49 14.89
N ASN A 121 4.90 -10.40 15.47
CA ASN A 121 5.63 -11.44 14.76
C ASN A 121 4.93 -12.82 14.71
N ARG A 122 3.68 -12.92 15.19
CA ARG A 122 2.88 -14.16 15.19
C ARG A 122 1.64 -14.01 14.31
N PHE A 123 1.20 -15.11 13.70
CA PHE A 123 -0.02 -15.12 12.89
C PHE A 123 -1.23 -14.59 13.65
N ASN A 124 -1.47 -15.11 14.86
CA ASN A 124 -2.62 -14.69 15.67
C ASN A 124 -2.53 -13.23 16.15
N ALA A 125 -1.31 -12.72 16.35
CA ALA A 125 -1.11 -11.30 16.70
C ALA A 125 -1.49 -10.42 15.51
N LEU A 126 -0.97 -10.72 14.32
CA LEU A 126 -1.32 -10.04 13.08
C LEU A 126 -2.82 -10.16 12.74
N SER A 127 -3.42 -11.33 12.96
CA SER A 127 -4.84 -11.55 12.70
C SER A 127 -5.74 -10.72 13.61
N ARG A 128 -5.34 -10.50 14.87
CA ARG A 128 -6.07 -9.60 15.78
C ARG A 128 -5.85 -8.14 15.42
N LEU A 129 -4.60 -7.75 15.16
CA LEU A 129 -4.26 -6.38 14.75
C LEU A 129 -4.98 -5.97 13.48
N LEU A 130 -5.03 -6.87 12.49
CA LEU A 130 -5.52 -6.56 11.16
C LEU A 130 -6.98 -6.98 10.94
N ALA A 131 -7.77 -7.22 11.99
CA ALA A 131 -9.21 -7.41 11.84
C ALA A 131 -9.78 -6.21 11.07
N PRO A 132 -10.56 -6.39 9.97
CA PRO A 132 -11.31 -7.60 9.58
C PRO A 132 -10.62 -8.53 8.55
N ALA A 133 -9.30 -8.52 8.41
CA ALA A 133 -8.59 -9.46 7.54
C ALA A 133 -8.97 -10.91 7.86
N THR A 134 -9.45 -11.65 6.86
CA THR A 134 -9.71 -13.08 7.05
C THR A 134 -8.38 -13.84 7.20
N PRO A 135 -8.34 -14.98 7.93
CA PRO A 135 -7.14 -15.79 8.02
C PRO A 135 -6.57 -16.18 6.65
N ARG A 136 -7.45 -16.41 5.66
CA ARG A 136 -7.05 -16.66 4.28
C ARG A 136 -6.35 -15.47 3.65
N ALA A 137 -6.93 -14.27 3.75
CA ALA A 137 -6.35 -13.05 3.20
C ALA A 137 -5.00 -12.71 3.86
N LEU A 138 -4.89 -12.92 5.18
CA LEU A 138 -3.64 -12.74 5.92
C LEU A 138 -2.58 -13.74 5.47
N SER A 139 -2.94 -15.02 5.30
CA SER A 139 -2.02 -16.05 4.82
C SER A 139 -1.52 -15.78 3.40
N GLN A 140 -2.40 -15.32 2.51
CA GLN A 140 -2.04 -14.91 1.15
C GLN A 140 -1.09 -13.70 1.16
N GLY A 141 -1.34 -12.70 2.01
CA GLY A 141 -0.44 -11.56 2.18
C GLY A 141 0.94 -11.97 2.68
N LEU A 142 1.02 -12.81 3.72
CA LEU A 142 2.29 -13.30 4.25
C LEU A 142 3.07 -14.14 3.23
N SER A 143 2.37 -14.99 2.46
CA SER A 143 2.99 -15.78 1.39
C SER A 143 3.53 -14.90 0.25
N ALA A 144 2.77 -13.90 -0.19
CA ALA A 144 3.21 -12.94 -1.21
C ALA A 144 4.43 -12.14 -0.73
N LEU A 145 4.41 -11.64 0.50
CA LEU A 145 5.55 -10.94 1.10
C LEU A 145 6.79 -11.84 1.24
N GLY A 146 6.60 -13.13 1.53
CA GLY A 146 7.68 -14.12 1.53
C GLY A 146 8.28 -14.32 0.14
N THR A 147 7.43 -14.44 -0.88
CA THR A 147 7.84 -14.57 -2.29
C THR A 147 8.64 -13.35 -2.76
N HIS A 148 8.25 -12.14 -2.32
CA HIS A 148 8.99 -10.91 -2.59
C HIS A 148 10.22 -10.70 -1.70
N GLY A 149 10.57 -11.66 -0.85
CA GLY A 149 11.74 -11.55 0.03
C GLY A 149 11.62 -10.44 1.08
N LEU A 150 10.40 -10.03 1.44
CA LEU A 150 10.13 -8.98 2.44
C LEU A 150 9.96 -9.57 3.84
N VAL A 151 9.43 -10.79 3.93
CA VAL A 151 9.16 -11.48 5.20
C VAL A 151 9.78 -12.87 5.17
N ARG A 152 10.48 -13.25 6.23
CA ARG A 152 10.90 -14.63 6.49
C ARG A 152 9.94 -15.28 7.48
N ARG A 153 9.47 -16.48 7.14
CA ARG A 153 8.70 -17.35 8.05
C ARG A 153 9.63 -18.39 8.65
N GLU A 154 9.53 -18.57 9.96
CA GLU A 154 10.22 -19.58 10.74
C GLU A 154 9.16 -20.42 11.47
N VAL A 155 9.26 -21.74 11.40
CA VAL A 155 8.42 -22.63 12.21
C VAL A 155 9.20 -22.92 13.48
N LEU A 156 8.67 -22.52 14.63
CA LEU A 156 9.28 -22.81 15.92
C LEU A 156 8.88 -24.21 16.36
N ASP A 157 9.88 -24.99 16.73
CA ASP A 157 9.71 -26.31 17.31
C ASP A 157 9.28 -26.19 18.78
N MET A 158 7.99 -25.97 18.96
CA MET A 158 7.30 -25.93 20.25
C MET A 158 5.98 -26.68 20.11
N ARG A 159 5.33 -26.99 21.23
CA ARG A 159 4.06 -27.72 21.24
C ARG A 159 2.91 -26.78 21.67
N PRO A 160 1.93 -26.47 20.78
CA PRO A 160 1.84 -26.81 19.36
C PRO A 160 2.84 -26.01 18.49
N PRO A 161 3.26 -26.53 17.32
CA PRO A 161 4.14 -25.80 16.41
C PRO A 161 3.54 -24.46 16.00
N THR A 162 4.35 -23.41 15.96
CA THR A 162 3.84 -22.08 15.64
C THR A 162 4.80 -21.29 14.78
N SER A 163 4.23 -20.48 13.89
CA SER A 163 5.00 -19.66 12.96
C SER A 163 5.43 -18.34 13.60
N ARG A 164 6.66 -17.95 13.34
CA ARG A 164 7.19 -16.61 13.61
C ARG A 164 7.53 -15.93 12.28
N TYR A 165 7.24 -14.65 12.18
CA TYR A 165 7.50 -13.84 10.99
C TYR A 165 8.49 -12.74 11.35
N ALA A 166 9.50 -12.53 10.51
CA ALA A 166 10.49 -11.48 10.67
C ALA A 166 10.65 -10.72 9.35
N LEU A 167 10.81 -9.40 9.43
CA LEU A 167 11.16 -8.61 8.26
C LEU A 167 12.59 -8.90 7.82
N THR A 168 12.80 -9.04 6.51
CA THR A 168 14.13 -9.00 5.91
C THR A 168 14.68 -7.57 5.93
N ARG A 169 15.88 -7.33 5.39
CA ARG A 169 16.41 -5.96 5.21
C ARG A 169 15.45 -5.11 4.36
N SER A 170 15.04 -5.62 3.21
CA SER A 170 14.08 -4.95 2.33
C SER A 170 12.71 -4.76 2.99
N GLY A 171 12.26 -5.75 3.77
CA GLY A 171 11.03 -5.66 4.56
C GLY A 171 11.07 -4.53 5.60
N ARG A 172 12.22 -4.32 6.27
CA ARG A 172 12.40 -3.21 7.24
C ARG A 172 12.35 -1.85 6.55
N THR A 173 13.05 -1.70 5.43
CA THR A 173 12.98 -0.46 4.62
C THR A 173 11.54 -0.12 4.21
N LEU A 174 10.75 -1.14 3.81
CA LEU A 174 9.35 -0.91 3.49
C LEU A 174 8.51 -0.59 4.73
N ALA A 175 8.77 -1.22 5.87
CA ALA A 175 8.05 -0.95 7.12
C ALA A 175 8.27 0.47 7.64
N GLU A 176 9.49 0.98 7.56
CA GLU A 176 9.82 2.36 7.94
C GLU A 176 9.02 3.38 7.12
N ALA A 177 8.80 3.12 5.83
CA ALA A 177 8.02 3.99 4.96
C ALA A 177 6.50 3.96 5.25
N CYS A 178 6.03 2.93 5.95
CA CYS A 178 4.62 2.79 6.34
C CYS A 178 4.26 3.57 7.63
N LEU A 179 5.23 4.03 8.42
CA LEU A 179 5.06 4.73 9.71
C LEU A 179 4.98 6.24 9.51
#